data_AF-A0A926H3C9-F1
#
_entry.id   AF-A0A926H3C9-F1
#
_cell.length_a   1.000
_cell.length_b   1.000
_cell.length_c   1.000
_cell.angle_alpha   90.00
_cell.angle_beta   90.00
_cell.angle_gamma   90.00
#
_symmetry.space_group_name_H-M   'P 1'
#
loop_
_entity.id
_entity.type
_entity.pdbx_description
1 polymer ?
#
loop_
_entity_poly.entity_id
_entity_poly.type
_entity_poly.pdbx_seq_one_letter_code
_entity_poly.pdbx_strand_id
1 'polypeptide(L)'
;MSTTHDTQRPSSPVGTSRDEQRSSPVGTMTHYTAGLSLFLFAVMVLTGMLLSAYYVPSTDPALSTDGRALGIAIAVRPIDFQGVHYVTGETIALPLSVNADSLDVSRSIRDAITPVVDSTSGRIVLASAAWMSVDETISRRVELGRAIRSIHHYTASLFIASLVLLLALGVMRDDRLRRPAQSWMMLVGILVLALVAAYTGSLLPWNRLALTAARIGSAVLGESLPFIGHGLSVLAFGGTDVSQSSLTRAHALHVTIVPMIMTLLIALLYRNVRRDPERVASRRGSKHYEVLAFTISVALLIVSGIACGTLTTDSPYAAFGFVLFPASIAALLARLVASQEVDANAVPASTERSQSMIYRHAIACVIAFGIIATIAMTAPWNVAGDAGLPADLNAMAPTPANAHPEWYLMFAYGAVSALPTSIALLCVVLVFLLLAVMPIAGRDAHREGQSGNRARVIGLIALALVVVLTALGYLAS
;
A
#
# COMPACT_ATOMS: atom_id res chain seq x y z
N MET A 1 -22.62 -49.29 -68.31
CA MET A 1 -23.07 -49.32 -66.91
C MET A 1 -21.83 -49.56 -66.04
N SER A 2 -21.08 -48.50 -65.71
CA SER A 2 -19.93 -48.56 -64.79
C SER A 2 -19.43 -47.15 -64.45
N THR A 3 -19.42 -46.87 -63.14
CA THR A 3 -18.45 -46.05 -62.38
C THR A 3 -18.22 -44.58 -62.79
N THR A 4 -18.97 -43.66 -62.18
CA THR A 4 -18.53 -42.29 -61.88
C THR A 4 -17.79 -42.29 -60.55
N HIS A 5 -16.47 -42.03 -60.59
CA HIS A 5 -15.65 -41.74 -59.42
C HIS A 5 -15.94 -40.30 -58.96
N ASP A 6 -16.54 -40.16 -57.78
CA ASP A 6 -16.71 -38.88 -57.11
C ASP A 6 -15.35 -38.42 -56.56
N THR A 7 -14.82 -37.32 -57.11
CA THR A 7 -13.57 -36.74 -56.66
C THR A 7 -13.85 -35.78 -55.51
N GLN A 8 -13.59 -36.25 -54.29
CA GLN A 8 -13.56 -35.41 -53.10
C GLN A 8 -12.63 -34.21 -53.33
N ARG A 9 -13.19 -33.00 -53.38
CA ARG A 9 -12.42 -31.77 -53.12
C ARG A 9 -11.90 -31.83 -51.68
N PRO A 10 -10.59 -31.59 -51.43
CA PRO A 10 -10.11 -31.45 -50.08
C PRO A 10 -10.78 -30.24 -49.43
N SER A 11 -11.39 -30.46 -48.26
CA SER A 11 -11.86 -29.39 -47.40
C SER A 11 -10.70 -28.45 -47.10
N SER A 12 -10.85 -27.18 -47.48
CA SER A 12 -9.99 -26.11 -47.00
C SER A 12 -9.92 -26.19 -45.47
N PRO A 13 -8.72 -26.18 -44.85
CA PRO A 13 -8.64 -26.14 -43.41
C PRO A 13 -9.37 -24.88 -42.96
N VAL A 14 -10.36 -25.06 -42.07
CA VAL A 14 -10.99 -23.96 -41.34
C VAL A 14 -9.85 -23.10 -40.81
N GLY A 15 -9.68 -21.93 -41.42
CA GLY A 15 -8.70 -20.95 -41.00
C GLY A 15 -9.10 -20.52 -39.60
N THR A 16 -8.49 -21.14 -38.59
CA THR A 16 -8.36 -20.51 -37.29
C THR A 16 -7.62 -19.22 -37.56
N SER A 17 -8.34 -18.10 -37.48
CA SER A 17 -7.79 -16.79 -37.78
C SER A 17 -6.53 -16.61 -36.93
N ARG A 18 -5.40 -16.36 -37.60
CA ARG A 18 -4.12 -15.96 -36.97
C ARG A 18 -4.27 -14.80 -35.98
N ASP A 19 -5.41 -14.09 -36.00
CA ASP A 19 -5.76 -13.02 -35.07
C ASP A 19 -6.17 -13.48 -33.67
N GLU A 20 -6.52 -14.75 -33.43
CA GLU A 20 -6.91 -15.22 -32.09
C GLU A 20 -5.73 -15.47 -31.13
N GLN A 21 -4.48 -15.47 -31.62
CA GLN A 21 -3.33 -15.95 -30.83
C GLN A 21 -2.40 -14.88 -30.25
N ARG A 22 -2.47 -13.60 -30.66
CA ARG A 22 -1.64 -12.54 -30.07
C ARG A 22 -2.37 -11.77 -28.98
N SER A 23 -2.08 -12.09 -27.71
CA SER A 23 -2.44 -11.24 -26.59
C SER A 23 -1.86 -9.84 -26.80
N SER A 24 -2.69 -8.79 -26.75
CA SER A 24 -2.20 -7.41 -26.90
C SER A 24 -1.12 -7.09 -25.85
N PRO A 25 -0.15 -6.20 -26.13
CA PRO A 25 0.89 -5.80 -25.17
C PRO A 25 0.29 -5.28 -23.86
N VAL A 26 -0.73 -4.42 -23.98
CA VAL A 26 -1.52 -3.94 -22.84
C VAL A 26 -2.11 -5.13 -22.11
N GLY A 27 -2.73 -6.08 -22.86
CA GLY A 27 -3.21 -7.42 -22.47
C GLY A 27 -2.35 -8.10 -21.41
N THR A 28 -1.08 -8.26 -21.76
CA THR A 28 -0.10 -8.94 -20.93
C THR A 28 0.27 -8.13 -19.69
N MET A 29 0.40 -6.80 -19.82
CA MET A 29 0.82 -5.90 -18.74
C MET A 29 -0.13 -5.93 -17.54
N THR A 30 -1.44 -5.93 -17.75
CA THR A 30 -2.42 -6.00 -16.65
C THR A 30 -2.36 -7.28 -15.86
N HIS A 31 -2.15 -8.43 -16.49
CA HIS A 31 -2.04 -9.66 -15.72
C HIS A 31 -0.84 -9.59 -14.79
N TYR A 32 0.30 -9.03 -15.25
CA TYR A 32 1.45 -8.79 -14.39
C TYR A 32 1.13 -7.80 -13.26
N THR A 33 0.50 -6.67 -13.58
CA THR A 33 0.12 -5.66 -12.58
C THR A 33 -0.84 -6.24 -11.53
N ALA A 34 -1.81 -7.08 -11.94
CA ALA A 34 -2.74 -7.73 -11.02
C ALA A 34 -2.06 -8.75 -10.12
N GLY A 35 -1.14 -9.57 -10.66
CA GLY A 35 -0.34 -10.50 -9.86
C GLY A 35 0.57 -9.78 -8.86
N LEU A 36 1.20 -8.68 -9.29
CA LEU A 36 2.01 -7.81 -8.43
C LEU A 36 1.15 -7.18 -7.32
N SER A 37 -0.05 -6.68 -7.65
CA SER A 37 -0.97 -6.09 -6.66
C SER A 37 -1.34 -7.10 -5.57
N LEU A 38 -1.64 -8.35 -5.95
CA LEU A 38 -1.95 -9.42 -5.01
C LEU A 38 -0.76 -9.75 -4.10
N PHE A 39 0.44 -9.83 -4.67
CA PHE A 39 1.68 -10.05 -3.91
C PHE A 39 1.94 -8.92 -2.91
N LEU A 40 1.84 -7.66 -3.33
CA LEU A 40 2.04 -6.51 -2.46
C LEU A 40 0.99 -6.46 -1.34
N PHE A 41 -0.27 -6.79 -1.63
CA PHE A 41 -1.30 -6.93 -0.60
C PHE A 41 -0.94 -8.00 0.44
N ALA A 42 -0.42 -9.15 0.03
CA ALA A 42 0.02 -10.19 0.95
C ALA A 42 1.20 -9.72 1.83
N VAL A 43 2.17 -9.00 1.24
CA VAL A 43 3.27 -8.37 1.99
C VAL A 43 2.74 -7.36 3.01
N MET A 44 1.77 -6.52 2.63
CA MET A 44 1.11 -5.57 3.54
C MET A 44 0.46 -6.26 4.73
N VAL A 45 -0.32 -7.32 4.50
CA VAL A 45 -0.99 -8.06 5.58
C VAL A 45 0.04 -8.70 6.51
N LEU A 46 1.06 -9.37 5.96
CA LEU A 46 2.09 -10.02 6.77
C LEU A 46 2.89 -9.03 7.62
N THR A 47 3.38 -7.95 7.01
CA THR A 47 4.13 -6.91 7.72
C THR A 47 3.25 -6.18 8.73
N GLY A 48 1.97 -5.93 8.41
CA GLY A 48 1.01 -5.32 9.34
C GLY A 48 0.75 -6.19 10.57
N MET A 49 0.62 -7.51 10.40
CA MET A 49 0.50 -8.45 11.53
C MET A 49 1.73 -8.43 12.44
N LEU A 50 2.94 -8.39 11.85
CA LEU A 50 4.19 -8.30 12.62
C LEU A 50 4.29 -7.00 13.41
N LEU A 51 3.94 -5.86 12.79
CA LEU A 51 3.95 -4.55 13.45
C LEU A 51 2.89 -4.48 14.55
N SER A 52 1.69 -5.00 14.29
CA SER A 52 0.59 -5.02 15.25
C SER A 52 0.91 -5.83 16.52
N ALA A 53 1.85 -6.78 16.47
CA ALA A 53 2.26 -7.55 17.64
C ALA A 53 2.96 -6.71 18.72
N TYR A 54 3.54 -5.57 18.33
CA TYR A 54 4.28 -4.66 19.23
C TYR A 54 3.59 -3.30 19.40
N TYR A 55 2.52 -3.04 18.64
CA TYR A 55 1.84 -1.76 18.64
C TYR A 55 0.89 -1.59 19.84
N VAL A 56 0.86 -0.40 20.43
CA VAL A 56 -0.01 -0.07 21.56
C VAL A 56 -0.97 1.07 21.16
N PRO A 57 -2.27 0.81 20.95
CA PRO A 57 -3.24 1.83 20.53
C PRO A 57 -3.71 2.71 21.69
N SER A 58 -2.80 3.44 22.35
CA SER A 58 -3.15 4.39 23.43
C SER A 58 -2.47 5.75 23.27
N THR A 59 -3.27 6.81 23.45
CA THR A 59 -2.83 8.20 23.54
C THR A 59 -2.32 8.58 24.93
N ASP A 60 -2.48 7.70 25.92
CA ASP A 60 -2.00 7.95 27.28
C ASP A 60 -0.48 8.10 27.31
N PRO A 61 0.08 8.88 28.26
CA PRO A 61 1.52 8.99 28.41
C PRO A 61 2.17 7.62 28.63
N ALA A 62 3.22 7.33 27.86
CA ALA A 62 4.05 6.16 28.10
C ALA A 62 4.77 6.30 29.44
N LEU A 63 4.90 5.18 30.14
CA LEU A 63 5.51 5.13 31.48
C LEU A 63 6.85 4.41 31.44
N SER A 64 7.79 4.86 32.27
CA SER A 64 9.02 4.14 32.58
C SER A 64 8.73 2.91 33.43
N THR A 65 9.73 2.05 33.62
CA THR A 65 9.66 0.89 34.53
C THR A 65 9.25 1.28 35.95
N ASP A 66 9.57 2.50 36.36
CA ASP A 66 9.32 3.03 37.69
C ASP A 66 7.98 3.79 37.77
N GLY A 67 7.16 3.71 36.72
CA GLY A 67 5.83 4.32 36.65
C GLY A 67 5.82 5.81 36.34
N ARG A 68 6.95 6.41 35.92
CA ARG A 68 7.02 7.84 35.60
C ARG A 68 6.73 8.11 34.14
N ALA A 69 6.02 9.19 33.84
CA ALA A 69 5.77 9.59 32.46
C ALA A 69 7.07 9.89 31.70
N LEU A 70 7.09 9.52 30.43
CA LEU A 70 8.23 9.73 29.54
C LEU A 70 8.06 11.04 28.75
N GLY A 71 9.01 11.95 28.91
CA GLY A 71 9.15 13.16 28.13
C GLY A 71 10.10 12.96 26.94
N ILE A 72 9.97 13.80 25.92
CA ILE A 72 10.82 13.76 24.73
C ILE A 72 11.97 14.76 24.82
N ALA A 73 13.14 14.33 24.33
CA ALA A 73 14.27 15.19 24.04
C ALA A 73 14.87 14.85 22.67
N ILE A 74 15.63 15.77 22.10
CA ILE A 74 16.39 15.58 20.86
C ILE A 74 17.87 15.44 21.21
N ALA A 75 18.54 14.42 20.67
CA ALA A 75 19.98 14.26 20.81
C ALA A 75 20.73 15.38 20.07
N VAL A 76 21.57 16.15 20.76
CA VAL A 76 22.43 17.16 20.11
C VAL A 76 23.79 16.59 19.71
N ARG A 77 24.16 15.45 20.27
CA ARG A 77 25.37 14.68 19.97
C ARG A 77 25.06 13.18 20.08
N PRO A 78 25.87 12.31 19.43
CA PRO A 78 25.72 10.87 19.58
C PRO A 78 25.78 10.45 21.06
N ILE A 79 24.83 9.61 21.45
CA ILE A 79 24.67 9.14 22.83
C ILE A 79 24.07 7.73 22.87
N ASP A 80 24.65 6.88 23.70
CA ASP A 80 24.09 5.58 24.02
C ASP A 80 23.20 5.69 25.25
N PHE A 81 21.93 5.30 25.13
CA PHE A 81 20.98 5.29 26.23
C PHE A 81 20.15 4.00 26.21
N GLN A 82 20.10 3.30 27.34
CA GLN A 82 19.38 2.02 27.51
C GLN A 82 19.67 0.97 26.42
N GLY A 83 20.93 0.89 25.96
CA GLY A 83 21.36 -0.07 24.94
C GLY A 83 20.98 0.32 23.51
N VAL A 84 20.47 1.53 23.29
CA VAL A 84 20.17 2.09 21.97
C VAL A 84 21.15 3.23 21.69
N HIS A 85 21.81 3.19 20.53
CA HIS A 85 22.65 4.27 20.05
C HIS A 85 21.79 5.31 19.33
N TYR A 86 21.79 6.54 19.81
CA TYR A 86 21.09 7.67 19.19
C TYR A 86 22.09 8.57 18.46
N VAL A 87 21.73 9.01 17.25
CA VAL A 87 22.51 10.00 16.48
C VAL A 87 21.93 11.40 16.63
N THR A 88 22.71 12.41 16.28
CA THR A 88 22.28 13.82 16.36
C THR A 88 20.98 14.05 15.59
N GLY A 89 20.03 14.73 16.22
CA GLY A 89 18.71 15.04 15.67
C GLY A 89 17.65 13.98 15.97
N GLU A 90 18.02 12.81 16.51
CA GLU A 90 17.04 11.79 16.87
C GLU A 90 16.31 12.11 18.17
N THR A 91 15.04 11.71 18.22
CA THR A 91 14.21 11.78 19.41
C THR A 91 14.52 10.65 20.38
N ILE A 92 14.64 11.00 21.66
CA ILE A 92 14.86 10.11 22.78
C ILE A 92 13.72 10.30 23.78
N ALA A 93 13.16 9.20 24.27
CA ALA A 93 12.21 9.22 25.36
C ALA A 93 12.90 9.01 26.72
N LEU A 94 12.65 9.90 27.66
CA LEU A 94 13.35 9.96 28.94
C LEU A 94 12.37 10.14 30.09
N PRO A 95 12.60 9.52 31.26
CA PRO A 95 11.72 9.67 32.41
C PRO A 95 11.70 11.12 32.89
N LEU A 96 10.53 11.59 33.27
CA LEU A 96 10.38 12.86 33.95
C LEU A 96 10.81 12.77 35.42
N SER A 97 11.24 13.90 35.95
CA SER A 97 11.44 14.10 37.38
C SER A 97 10.12 13.96 38.13
N VAL A 98 10.20 13.72 39.44
CA VAL A 98 9.02 13.53 40.29
C VAL A 98 8.02 14.70 40.20
N ASN A 99 8.52 15.92 39.99
CA ASN A 99 7.70 17.12 39.86
C ASN A 99 7.23 17.38 38.41
N ALA A 100 7.64 16.55 37.44
CA ALA A 100 7.34 16.68 36.01
C ALA A 100 7.80 17.98 35.33
N ASP A 101 8.67 18.77 35.99
CA ASP A 101 9.20 20.03 35.45
C ASP A 101 10.47 19.85 34.62
N SER A 102 11.13 18.69 34.73
CA SER A 102 12.41 18.42 34.07
C SER A 102 12.58 16.94 33.74
N LEU A 103 13.48 16.61 32.82
CA LEU A 103 13.91 15.22 32.59
C LEU A 103 14.79 14.72 33.74
N ASP A 104 14.54 13.50 34.21
CA ASP A 104 15.32 12.82 35.24
C ASP A 104 16.48 12.05 34.61
N VAL A 105 17.55 12.78 34.30
CA VAL A 105 18.75 12.23 33.68
C VAL A 105 20.03 12.74 34.35
N SER A 106 21.09 11.94 34.26
CA SER A 106 22.43 12.31 34.73
C SER A 106 22.95 13.55 33.99
N ARG A 107 23.93 14.24 34.58
CA ARG A 107 24.54 15.45 33.97
C ARG A 107 25.13 15.15 32.59
N SER A 108 25.79 14.01 32.42
CA SER A 108 26.41 13.61 31.15
C SER A 108 25.39 13.46 30.01
N ILE A 109 24.19 12.96 30.32
CA ILE A 109 23.09 12.83 29.35
C ILE A 109 22.45 14.20 29.10
N ARG A 110 22.27 15.01 30.15
CA ARG A 110 21.65 16.33 30.08
C ARG A 110 22.36 17.25 29.09
N ASP A 111 23.68 17.24 29.05
CA ASP A 111 24.48 18.06 28.14
C ASP A 111 24.45 17.54 26.69
N ALA A 112 23.94 16.32 26.47
CA ALA A 112 23.84 15.66 25.18
C ALA A 112 22.45 15.73 24.54
N ILE A 113 21.47 16.33 25.22
CA ILE A 113 20.08 16.38 24.77
C ILE A 113 19.50 17.80 24.88
N THR A 114 18.46 18.07 24.11
CA THR A 114 17.60 19.25 24.28
C THR A 114 16.16 18.80 24.50
N PRO A 115 15.54 19.08 25.66
CA PRO A 115 14.13 18.74 25.92
C PRO A 115 13.22 19.40 24.89
N VAL A 116 12.22 18.65 24.41
CA VAL A 116 11.18 19.20 23.54
C VAL A 116 10.09 19.78 24.42
N VAL A 117 9.89 21.09 24.29
CA VAL A 117 8.93 21.85 25.09
C VAL A 117 7.82 22.35 24.17
N ASP A 118 6.58 22.26 24.61
CA ASP A 118 5.44 22.89 23.94
C ASP A 118 5.53 24.41 24.09
N SER A 119 5.50 25.12 22.97
CA SER A 119 5.60 26.58 22.92
C SER A 119 4.45 27.30 23.61
N THR A 120 3.30 26.64 23.79
CA THR A 120 2.11 27.24 24.41
C THR A 120 2.11 27.03 25.92
N SER A 121 2.34 25.79 26.37
CA SER A 121 2.27 25.44 27.79
C SER A 121 3.59 25.60 28.53
N GLY A 122 4.72 25.68 27.82
CA GLY A 122 6.06 25.69 28.41
C GLY A 122 6.44 24.36 29.09
N ARG A 123 5.62 23.31 28.93
CA ARG A 123 5.85 21.98 29.52
C ARG A 123 6.56 21.06 28.54
N ILE A 124 7.27 20.08 29.08
CA ILE A 124 7.91 19.03 28.28
C ILE A 124 6.84 18.20 27.57
N VAL A 125 7.01 17.98 26.27
CA VAL A 125 6.12 17.15 25.46
C VAL A 125 6.22 15.70 25.91
N LEU A 126 5.07 15.10 26.21
CA LEU A 126 4.98 13.70 26.63
C LEU A 126 4.94 12.79 25.42
N ALA A 127 5.57 11.63 25.54
CA ALA A 127 5.41 10.55 24.58
C ALA A 127 4.12 9.80 24.87
N SER A 128 3.21 9.72 23.90
CA SER A 128 2.08 8.78 24.00
C SER A 128 2.55 7.33 23.85
N ALA A 129 1.81 6.38 24.42
CA ALA A 129 2.11 4.96 24.29
C ALA A 129 2.13 4.49 22.82
N ALA A 130 1.23 5.03 21.99
CA ALA A 130 1.21 4.76 20.55
C ALA A 130 2.48 5.22 19.84
N TRP A 131 2.87 6.48 20.05
CA TRP A 131 4.10 7.00 19.47
C TRP A 131 5.34 6.23 19.97
N MET A 132 5.41 5.96 21.28
CA MET A 132 6.49 5.19 21.90
C MET A 132 6.63 3.79 21.29
N SER A 133 5.50 3.08 21.12
CA SER A 133 5.50 1.74 20.54
C SER A 133 6.03 1.74 19.10
N VAL A 134 5.80 2.81 18.34
CA VAL A 134 6.19 2.91 16.93
C VAL A 134 7.64 3.41 16.75
N ASP A 135 8.03 4.49 17.43
CA ASP A 135 9.34 5.14 17.21
C ASP A 135 10.47 4.52 18.03
N GLU A 136 10.18 4.10 19.26
CA GLU A 136 11.17 3.54 20.17
C GLU A 136 11.12 2.00 20.15
N THR A 137 9.96 1.39 20.44
CA THR A 137 9.87 -0.07 20.53
C THR A 137 10.09 -0.74 19.18
N ILE A 138 9.23 -0.51 18.19
CA ILE A 138 9.31 -1.14 16.87
C ILE A 138 10.55 -0.67 16.12
N SER A 139 10.79 0.64 16.04
CA SER A 139 11.85 1.17 15.19
C SER A 139 13.26 1.05 15.76
N ARG A 140 13.47 0.87 17.08
CA ARG A 140 14.82 0.84 17.67
C ARG A 140 15.13 -0.42 18.44
N ARG A 141 14.14 -1.06 19.08
CA ARG A 141 14.37 -2.20 19.99
C ARG A 141 14.07 -3.56 19.37
N VAL A 142 13.10 -3.64 18.47
CA VAL A 142 12.77 -4.89 17.76
C VAL A 142 13.78 -5.12 16.64
N GLU A 143 14.36 -6.32 16.60
CA GLU A 143 15.23 -6.75 15.50
C GLU A 143 14.52 -6.60 14.15
N LEU A 144 15.17 -5.95 13.18
CA LEU A 144 14.60 -5.61 11.88
C LEU A 144 13.32 -4.75 11.92
N GLY A 145 12.85 -4.28 13.07
CA GLY A 145 11.55 -3.61 13.19
C GLY A 145 11.47 -2.31 12.37
N ARG A 146 12.55 -1.52 12.33
CA ARG A 146 12.69 -0.36 11.43
C ARG A 146 12.56 -0.73 9.96
N ALA A 147 13.17 -1.84 9.56
CA ALA A 147 13.12 -2.34 8.19
C ALA A 147 11.70 -2.84 7.85
N ILE A 148 11.06 -3.61 8.74
CA ILE A 148 9.68 -4.10 8.55
C ILE A 148 8.69 -2.92 8.44
N ARG A 149 8.82 -1.90 9.31
CA ARG A 149 8.02 -0.67 9.25
C ARG A 149 8.21 0.04 7.90
N SER A 150 9.46 0.15 7.44
CA SER A 150 9.79 0.79 6.16
C SER A 150 9.27 -0.02 4.97
N ILE A 151 9.39 -1.36 5.00
CA ILE A 151 8.81 -2.25 3.99
C ILE A 151 7.29 -2.07 3.94
N HIS A 152 6.61 -2.04 5.09
CA HIS A 152 5.16 -1.82 5.14
C HIS A 152 4.77 -0.48 4.49
N HIS A 153 5.50 0.59 4.81
CA HIS A 153 5.27 1.91 4.22
C HIS A 153 5.49 1.93 2.69
N TYR A 154 6.65 1.48 2.21
CA TYR A 154 6.98 1.49 0.78
C TYR A 154 6.12 0.52 -0.03
N THR A 155 5.74 -0.63 0.56
CA THR A 155 4.81 -1.58 -0.04
C THR A 155 3.43 -0.95 -0.20
N ALA A 156 2.94 -0.14 0.76
CA ALA A 156 1.66 0.56 0.64
C ALA A 156 1.64 1.50 -0.57
N SER A 157 2.71 2.28 -0.74
CA SER A 157 2.91 3.15 -1.90
C SER A 157 2.88 2.36 -3.21
N LEU A 158 3.68 1.30 -3.33
CA LEU A 158 3.72 0.52 -4.57
C LEU A 158 2.40 -0.23 -4.82
N PHE A 159 1.72 -0.68 -3.78
CA PHE A 159 0.42 -1.35 -3.88
C PHE A 159 -0.64 -0.42 -4.46
N ILE A 160 -0.79 0.80 -3.93
CA ILE A 160 -1.74 1.78 -4.46
C ILE A 160 -1.37 2.17 -5.90
N ALA A 161 -0.09 2.42 -6.19
CA ALA A 161 0.38 2.68 -7.55
C ALA A 161 0.02 1.55 -8.51
N SER A 162 0.18 0.30 -8.09
CA SER A 162 -0.17 -0.88 -8.90
C SER A 162 -1.67 -0.98 -9.18
N LEU A 163 -2.53 -0.64 -8.21
CA LEU A 163 -3.99 -0.59 -8.41
C LEU A 163 -4.42 0.53 -9.36
N VAL A 164 -3.83 1.72 -9.23
CA VAL A 164 -4.07 2.85 -10.14
C VAL A 164 -3.62 2.49 -11.56
N LEU A 165 -2.45 1.88 -11.71
CA LEU A 165 -1.97 1.38 -13.00
C LEU A 165 -2.90 0.31 -13.57
N LEU A 166 -3.37 -0.62 -12.74
CA LEU A 166 -4.30 -1.67 -13.14
C LEU A 166 -5.61 -1.08 -13.68
N LEU A 167 -6.14 -0.05 -13.02
CA LEU A 167 -7.30 0.71 -13.48
C LEU A 167 -7.00 1.46 -14.77
N ALA A 168 -5.89 2.20 -14.86
CA ALA A 168 -5.50 2.95 -16.06
C ALA A 168 -5.35 2.04 -17.30
N LEU A 169 -4.69 0.88 -17.15
CA LEU A 169 -4.59 -0.13 -18.21
C LEU A 169 -5.95 -0.72 -18.60
N GLY A 170 -6.87 -0.81 -17.65
CA GLY A 170 -8.26 -1.19 -17.89
C GLY A 170 -9.08 -0.09 -18.58
N VAL A 171 -8.76 1.18 -18.33
CA VAL A 171 -9.32 2.33 -19.07
C VAL A 171 -8.85 2.31 -20.52
N MET A 172 -7.57 2.00 -20.76
CA MET A 172 -6.99 1.99 -22.12
C MET A 172 -7.42 0.80 -22.98
N ARG A 173 -7.93 -0.27 -22.37
CA ARG A 173 -8.41 -1.45 -23.10
C ARG A 173 -9.89 -1.46 -23.36
N ASP A 174 -10.27 -2.07 -24.49
CA ASP A 174 -11.66 -2.45 -24.80
C ASP A 174 -12.06 -3.84 -24.28
N ASP A 175 -11.39 -4.32 -23.23
CA ASP A 175 -11.35 -5.75 -22.91
C ASP A 175 -11.98 -6.11 -21.55
N ARG A 176 -12.16 -7.42 -21.38
CA ARG A 176 -12.90 -8.20 -20.35
C ARG A 176 -12.82 -7.76 -18.88
N LEU A 177 -11.92 -6.88 -18.44
CA LEU A 177 -11.95 -6.38 -17.04
C LEU A 177 -13.22 -5.60 -16.71
N ARG A 178 -13.85 -4.98 -17.72
CA ARG A 178 -15.15 -4.32 -17.60
C ARG A 178 -16.32 -5.32 -17.57
N ARG A 179 -16.08 -6.61 -17.84
CA ARG A 179 -17.12 -7.64 -18.00
C ARG A 179 -16.79 -8.92 -17.20
N PRO A 180 -17.56 -9.25 -16.16
CA PRO A 180 -18.75 -8.55 -15.68
C PRO A 180 -18.40 -7.20 -15.04
N ALA A 181 -19.30 -6.21 -15.15
CA ALA A 181 -19.14 -4.89 -14.52
C ALA A 181 -18.84 -4.98 -13.01
N GLN A 182 -19.30 -6.06 -12.37
CA GLN A 182 -18.99 -6.40 -10.99
C GLN A 182 -17.49 -6.50 -10.71
N SER A 183 -16.69 -7.12 -11.59
CA SER A 183 -15.23 -7.24 -11.42
C SER A 183 -14.55 -5.87 -11.44
N TRP A 184 -15.02 -4.96 -12.31
CA TRP A 184 -14.55 -3.58 -12.35
C TRP A 184 -14.91 -2.81 -11.08
N MET A 185 -16.17 -2.92 -10.63
CA MET A 185 -16.62 -2.29 -9.39
C MET A 185 -15.86 -2.81 -8.17
N MET A 186 -15.54 -4.12 -8.13
CA MET A 186 -14.68 -4.70 -7.10
C MET A 186 -13.29 -4.09 -7.12
N LEU A 187 -12.68 -3.89 -8.30
CA LEU A 187 -11.36 -3.27 -8.43
C LEU A 187 -11.37 -1.81 -7.95
N VAL A 188 -12.37 -1.02 -8.36
CA VAL A 188 -12.55 0.36 -7.86
C VAL A 188 -12.75 0.35 -6.34
N GLY A 189 -13.58 -0.56 -5.82
CA GLY A 189 -13.79 -0.72 -4.38
C GLY A 189 -12.53 -1.11 -3.60
N ILE A 190 -11.68 -1.99 -4.16
CA ILE A 190 -10.38 -2.34 -3.58
C ILE A 190 -9.46 -1.11 -3.53
N LEU A 191 -9.45 -0.25 -4.57
CA LEU A 191 -8.69 1.00 -4.52
C LEU A 191 -9.21 1.95 -3.44
N VAL A 192 -10.52 2.14 -3.33
CA VAL A 192 -11.11 2.98 -2.27
C VAL A 192 -10.73 2.45 -0.88
N LEU A 193 -10.85 1.14 -0.65
CA LEU A 193 -10.45 0.52 0.60
C LEU A 193 -8.94 0.64 0.87
N ALA A 194 -8.10 0.52 -0.17
CA ALA A 194 -6.66 0.73 -0.04
C ALA A 194 -6.33 2.17 0.40
N LEU A 195 -7.04 3.18 -0.13
CA LEU A 195 -6.89 4.57 0.29
C LEU A 195 -7.39 4.81 1.73
N VAL A 196 -8.50 4.17 2.12
CA VAL A 196 -8.99 4.20 3.51
C VAL A 196 -7.98 3.54 4.46
N ALA A 197 -7.40 2.39 4.07
CA ALA A 197 -6.35 1.72 4.84
C ALA A 197 -5.10 2.60 4.96
N ALA A 198 -4.67 3.24 3.88
CA ALA A 198 -3.55 4.18 3.89
C ALA A 198 -3.80 5.37 4.83
N TYR A 199 -4.98 6.00 4.74
CA TYR A 199 -5.36 7.11 5.61
C TYR A 199 -5.39 6.67 7.08
N THR A 200 -6.14 5.62 7.41
CA THR A 200 -6.24 5.13 8.79
C THR A 200 -4.89 4.67 9.34
N GLY A 201 -4.06 4.01 8.53
CA GLY A 201 -2.69 3.60 8.85
C GLY A 201 -1.76 4.76 9.19
N SER A 202 -1.91 5.89 8.49
CA SER A 202 -1.14 7.11 8.77
C SER A 202 -1.44 7.73 10.14
N LEU A 203 -2.57 7.35 10.77
CA LEU A 203 -2.95 7.83 12.10
C LEU A 203 -2.27 7.06 13.24
N LEU A 204 -1.86 5.81 13.01
CA LEU A 204 -1.38 4.90 14.06
C LEU A 204 -0.09 5.38 14.77
N PRO A 205 0.91 6.00 14.09
CA PRO A 205 2.09 6.53 14.76
C PRO A 205 1.81 7.62 15.79
N TRP A 206 0.61 8.24 15.75
CA TRP A 206 0.17 9.27 16.69
C TRP A 206 1.18 10.41 16.92
N ASN A 207 1.79 10.87 15.82
CA ASN A 207 2.64 12.05 15.77
C ASN A 207 1.83 13.30 15.38
N ARG A 208 2.45 14.49 15.40
CA ARG A 208 1.76 15.75 15.05
C ARG A 208 1.17 15.74 13.64
N LEU A 209 1.82 15.08 12.69
CA LEU A 209 1.28 14.87 11.34
C LEU A 209 -0.02 14.06 11.37
N ALA A 210 -0.01 12.92 12.07
CA ALA A 210 -1.16 12.04 12.24
C ALA A 210 -2.35 12.77 12.91
N LEU A 211 -2.08 13.54 13.98
CA LEU A 211 -3.12 14.32 14.65
C LEU A 211 -3.71 15.40 13.74
N THR A 212 -2.87 16.08 12.97
CA THR A 212 -3.31 17.07 11.97
C THR A 212 -4.22 16.40 10.92
N ALA A 213 -3.78 15.26 10.38
CA ALA A 213 -4.55 14.50 9.40
C ALA A 213 -5.89 13.98 9.97
N ALA A 214 -5.91 13.55 11.23
CA ALA A 214 -7.13 13.13 11.92
C ALA A 214 -8.12 14.30 12.10
N ARG A 215 -7.63 15.48 12.49
CA ARG A 215 -8.47 16.68 12.67
C ARG A 215 -9.09 17.13 11.35
N ILE A 216 -8.31 17.16 10.28
CA ILE A 216 -8.80 17.47 8.92
C ILE A 216 -9.85 16.44 8.50
N GLY A 217 -9.59 15.14 8.69
CA GLY A 217 -10.52 14.09 8.30
C GLY A 217 -11.84 14.13 9.09
N SER A 218 -11.78 14.37 10.40
CA SER A 218 -12.98 14.51 11.23
C SER A 218 -13.84 15.70 10.79
N ALA A 219 -13.21 16.85 10.53
CA ALA A 219 -13.88 18.05 10.06
C ALA A 219 -14.54 17.82 8.68
N VAL A 220 -13.81 17.24 7.71
CA VAL A 220 -14.35 16.94 6.39
C VAL A 220 -15.54 15.97 6.49
N LEU A 221 -15.45 14.90 7.28
CA LEU A 221 -16.59 13.98 7.42
C LEU A 221 -17.78 14.64 8.13
N GLY A 222 -17.52 15.45 9.16
CA GLY A 222 -18.55 16.10 9.97
C GLY A 222 -19.32 17.19 9.24
N GLU A 223 -18.62 18.00 8.45
CA GLU A 223 -19.16 19.22 7.85
C GLU A 223 -19.57 19.07 6.38
N SER A 224 -18.92 18.18 5.61
CA SER A 224 -19.12 18.12 4.16
C SER A 224 -20.44 17.48 3.73
N LEU A 225 -21.10 16.67 4.58
CA LEU A 225 -22.31 15.94 4.23
C LEU A 225 -23.52 16.41 5.05
N PRO A 226 -24.53 17.05 4.44
CA PRO A 226 -25.72 17.45 5.16
C PRO A 226 -26.44 16.21 5.72
N PHE A 227 -27.00 16.35 6.92
CA PHE A 227 -27.76 15.33 7.68
C PHE A 227 -26.97 14.14 8.22
N ILE A 228 -26.04 13.56 7.45
CA ILE A 228 -25.33 12.33 7.84
C ILE A 228 -23.88 12.54 8.30
N GLY A 229 -23.29 13.71 8.06
CA GLY A 229 -21.88 14.00 8.34
C GLY A 229 -21.49 13.80 9.80
N HIS A 230 -22.28 14.36 10.72
CA HIS A 230 -22.05 14.20 12.16
C HIS A 230 -22.05 12.71 12.58
N GLY A 231 -23.03 11.92 12.13
CA GLY A 231 -23.11 10.50 12.44
C GLY A 231 -21.93 9.70 11.87
N LEU A 232 -21.47 10.04 10.66
CA LEU A 232 -20.30 9.41 10.04
C LEU A 232 -19.00 9.77 10.76
N SER A 233 -18.84 11.02 11.19
CA SER A 233 -17.68 11.45 11.99
C SER A 233 -17.64 10.75 13.34
N VAL A 234 -18.78 10.65 14.05
CA VAL A 234 -18.89 9.89 15.30
C VAL A 234 -18.57 8.40 15.09
N LEU A 235 -19.02 7.80 13.98
CA LEU A 235 -18.73 6.40 13.68
C LEU A 235 -17.23 6.16 13.42
N ALA A 236 -16.61 7.04 12.63
CA ALA A 236 -15.22 6.91 12.17
C ALA A 236 -14.20 7.34 13.24
N PHE A 237 -14.43 8.47 13.92
CA PHE A 237 -13.50 9.09 14.86
C PHE A 237 -13.95 9.00 16.33
N GLY A 238 -15.20 8.61 16.61
CA GLY A 238 -15.72 8.51 17.97
C GLY A 238 -16.19 9.84 18.57
N GLY A 239 -16.25 10.90 17.77
CA GLY A 239 -16.67 12.24 18.17
C GLY A 239 -16.35 13.26 17.08
N THR A 240 -16.76 14.51 17.27
CA THR A 240 -16.35 15.63 16.40
C THR A 240 -14.88 15.99 16.64
N ASP A 241 -14.43 15.85 17.88
CA ASP A 241 -13.04 16.07 18.27
C ASP A 241 -12.24 14.78 18.26
N VAL A 242 -10.99 14.88 17.80
CA VAL A 242 -10.06 13.75 17.76
C VAL A 242 -9.61 13.41 19.17
N SER A 243 -9.71 12.13 19.54
CA SER A 243 -9.40 11.64 20.89
C SER A 243 -8.84 10.21 20.86
N GLN A 244 -8.65 9.61 22.04
CA GLN A 244 -8.29 8.19 22.20
C GLN A 244 -9.24 7.24 21.44
N SER A 245 -10.53 7.57 21.33
CA SER A 245 -11.46 6.76 20.55
C SER A 245 -11.17 6.79 19.05
N SER A 246 -10.63 7.91 18.55
CA SER A 246 -10.25 8.04 17.13
C SER A 246 -9.10 7.11 16.80
N LEU A 247 -8.09 7.04 17.66
CA LEU A 247 -6.93 6.15 17.50
C LEU A 247 -7.36 4.68 17.50
N THR A 248 -8.13 4.27 18.51
CA THR A 248 -8.57 2.87 18.65
C THR A 248 -9.48 2.42 17.50
N ARG A 249 -10.33 3.30 16.97
CA ARG A 249 -11.15 3.04 15.77
C ARG A 249 -10.29 2.97 14.50
N ALA A 250 -9.34 3.88 14.33
CA ALA A 250 -8.41 3.86 13.21
C ALA A 250 -7.59 2.55 13.20
N HIS A 251 -7.11 2.12 14.36
CA HIS A 251 -6.43 0.84 14.54
C HIS A 251 -7.33 -0.35 14.14
N ALA A 252 -8.56 -0.42 14.65
CA ALA A 252 -9.50 -1.50 14.33
C ALA A 252 -9.86 -1.55 12.82
N LEU A 253 -10.05 -0.37 12.20
CA LEU A 253 -10.31 -0.26 10.78
C LEU A 253 -9.10 -0.72 9.94
N HIS A 254 -7.92 -0.21 10.27
CA HIS A 254 -6.69 -0.44 9.51
C HIS A 254 -6.20 -1.90 9.61
N VAL A 255 -6.15 -2.45 10.82
CA VAL A 255 -5.54 -3.77 11.07
C VAL A 255 -6.51 -4.91 10.76
N THR A 256 -7.80 -4.72 10.99
CA THR A 256 -8.78 -5.81 10.92
C THR A 256 -9.81 -5.60 9.81
N ILE A 257 -10.66 -4.58 9.93
CA ILE A 257 -11.89 -4.49 9.12
C ILE A 257 -11.57 -4.31 7.64
N VAL A 258 -10.72 -3.33 7.29
CA VAL A 258 -10.43 -3.00 5.90
C VAL A 258 -9.66 -4.13 5.19
N PRO A 259 -8.58 -4.71 5.77
CA PRO A 259 -7.90 -5.85 5.16
C PRO A 259 -8.80 -7.08 4.98
N MET A 260 -9.72 -7.35 5.91
CA MET A 260 -10.68 -8.46 5.78
C MET A 260 -11.64 -8.25 4.61
N ILE A 261 -12.22 -7.05 4.47
CA ILE A 261 -13.11 -6.73 3.36
C ILE A 261 -12.35 -6.77 2.03
N MET A 262 -11.13 -6.22 1.98
CA MET A 262 -10.28 -6.30 0.79
C MET A 262 -9.95 -7.73 0.40
N THR A 263 -9.62 -8.59 1.37
CA THR A 263 -9.36 -10.03 1.14
C THR A 263 -10.58 -10.70 0.52
N LEU A 264 -11.78 -10.43 1.05
CA LEU A 264 -13.04 -10.94 0.50
C LEU A 264 -13.27 -10.45 -0.94
N LEU A 265 -13.11 -9.15 -1.20
CA LEU A 265 -13.29 -8.58 -2.55
C LEU A 265 -12.27 -9.14 -3.54
N ILE A 266 -11.01 -9.30 -3.14
CA ILE A 266 -9.98 -9.92 -3.97
C ILE A 266 -10.35 -11.38 -4.29
N ALA A 267 -10.83 -12.14 -3.31
CA ALA A 267 -11.27 -13.52 -3.51
C ALA A 267 -12.48 -13.61 -4.47
N LEU A 268 -13.46 -12.70 -4.33
CA LEU A 268 -14.62 -12.61 -5.21
C LEU A 268 -14.23 -12.18 -6.63
N LEU A 269 -13.34 -11.20 -6.75
CA LEU A 269 -12.79 -10.73 -8.02
C LEU A 269 -12.08 -11.87 -8.75
N TYR A 270 -11.23 -12.60 -8.03
CA TYR A 270 -10.53 -13.76 -8.56
C TYR A 270 -11.47 -14.86 -9.02
N ARG A 271 -12.52 -15.14 -8.23
CA ARG A 271 -13.58 -16.10 -8.60
C ARG A 271 -14.30 -15.68 -9.88
N ASN A 272 -14.63 -14.40 -10.03
CA ASN A 272 -15.31 -13.87 -11.21
C ASN A 272 -14.43 -13.97 -12.45
N VAL A 273 -13.14 -13.63 -12.34
CA VAL A 273 -12.16 -13.78 -13.43
C VAL A 273 -11.97 -15.25 -13.83
N ARG A 274 -12.09 -16.19 -12.89
CA ARG A 274 -11.99 -17.63 -13.17
C ARG A 274 -13.22 -18.25 -13.83
N ARG A 275 -14.42 -17.71 -13.59
CA ARG A 275 -15.70 -18.27 -14.09
C ARG A 275 -16.01 -17.91 -15.55
N ASP A 276 -15.16 -17.13 -16.21
CA ASP A 276 -15.36 -16.72 -17.59
C ASP A 276 -15.25 -17.95 -18.54
N PRO A 277 -16.34 -18.36 -19.24
CA PRO A 277 -16.46 -19.65 -19.93
C PRO A 277 -15.38 -19.93 -20.98
N GLU A 278 -14.86 -18.89 -21.64
CA GLU A 278 -13.80 -19.03 -22.66
C GLU A 278 -12.46 -19.52 -22.10
N ARG A 279 -12.23 -19.45 -20.78
CA ARG A 279 -10.99 -19.95 -20.13
C ARG A 279 -11.12 -21.38 -19.60
N VAL A 280 -12.34 -21.87 -19.38
CA VAL A 280 -12.60 -23.20 -18.80
C VAL A 280 -12.18 -24.32 -19.75
N ALA A 281 -12.24 -24.08 -21.07
CA ALA A 281 -11.84 -25.05 -22.09
C ALA A 281 -10.33 -25.33 -22.16
N SER A 282 -9.46 -24.49 -21.56
CA SER A 282 -7.99 -24.61 -21.70
C SER A 282 -7.22 -24.95 -20.41
N ARG A 283 -7.88 -25.04 -19.25
CA ARG A 283 -7.18 -25.10 -17.95
C ARG A 283 -7.75 -26.16 -17.01
N ARG A 284 -7.33 -27.41 -17.19
CA ARG A 284 -7.50 -28.48 -16.18
C ARG A 284 -6.22 -28.80 -15.38
N GLY A 285 -5.14 -28.02 -15.54
CA GLY A 285 -3.83 -28.29 -14.90
C GLY A 285 -3.30 -27.27 -13.88
N SER A 286 -3.82 -26.04 -13.78
CA SER A 286 -3.06 -24.92 -13.15
C SER A 286 -3.15 -24.78 -11.62
N LYS A 287 -3.89 -25.65 -10.91
CA LYS A 287 -4.17 -25.44 -9.47
C LYS A 287 -2.95 -25.61 -8.56
N HIS A 288 -2.07 -26.56 -8.85
CA HIS A 288 -0.89 -26.82 -8.02
C HIS A 288 0.23 -25.79 -8.26
N TYR A 289 0.35 -25.26 -9.47
CA TYR A 289 1.48 -24.43 -9.89
C TYR A 289 1.36 -22.95 -9.45
N GLU A 290 0.14 -22.40 -9.36
CA GLU A 290 -0.09 -21.04 -8.83
C GLU A 290 0.22 -20.97 -7.32
N VAL A 291 -0.16 -21.99 -6.55
CA VAL A 291 0.17 -22.12 -5.13
C VAL A 291 1.68 -22.35 -4.96
N LEU A 292 2.29 -23.20 -5.77
CA LEU A 292 3.74 -23.46 -5.72
C LEU A 292 4.58 -22.21 -5.99
N ALA A 293 4.23 -21.39 -6.98
CA ALA A 293 4.98 -20.17 -7.29
C ALA A 293 4.81 -19.07 -6.24
N PHE A 294 3.63 -18.96 -5.64
CA PHE A 294 3.41 -18.13 -4.47
C PHE A 294 4.28 -18.63 -3.29
N THR A 295 4.26 -19.94 -3.02
CA THR A 295 5.07 -20.57 -1.96
C THR A 295 6.58 -20.40 -2.21
N ILE A 296 7.06 -20.53 -3.46
CA ILE A 296 8.47 -20.31 -3.81
C ILE A 296 8.82 -18.83 -3.65
N SER A 297 7.97 -17.89 -4.08
CA SER A 297 8.22 -16.45 -3.91
C SER A 297 8.28 -16.07 -2.43
N VAL A 298 7.42 -16.67 -1.60
CA VAL A 298 7.42 -16.50 -0.13
C VAL A 298 8.61 -17.21 0.52
N ALA A 299 9.03 -18.39 0.03
CA ALA A 299 10.22 -19.06 0.54
C ALA A 299 11.50 -18.28 0.21
N LEU A 300 11.59 -17.72 -1.00
CA LEU A 300 12.68 -16.84 -1.42
C LEU A 300 12.69 -15.52 -0.63
N LEU A 301 11.51 -15.01 -0.26
CA LEU A 301 11.35 -13.88 0.66
C LEU A 301 11.99 -14.17 2.02
N ILE A 302 11.70 -15.35 2.59
CA ILE A 302 12.23 -15.79 3.88
C ILE A 302 13.75 -16.01 3.78
N VAL A 303 14.23 -16.67 2.73
CA VAL A 303 15.67 -16.92 2.51
C VAL A 303 16.45 -15.62 2.31
N SER A 304 15.90 -14.65 1.58
CA SER A 304 16.51 -13.33 1.41
C SER A 304 16.54 -12.52 2.71
N GLY A 305 15.51 -12.64 3.55
CA GLY A 305 15.49 -12.02 4.89
C GLY A 305 16.53 -12.63 5.83
N ILE A 306 16.65 -13.97 5.85
CA ILE A 306 17.64 -14.69 6.67
C ILE A 306 19.07 -14.42 6.20
N ALA A 307 19.33 -14.45 4.89
CA ALA A 307 20.65 -14.21 4.31
C ALA A 307 21.15 -12.77 4.51
N CYS A 308 20.25 -11.81 4.75
CA CYS A 308 20.66 -10.47 5.14
C CYS A 308 20.72 -10.26 6.66
N GLY A 309 19.95 -11.00 7.46
CA GLY A 309 20.09 -10.99 8.92
C GLY A 309 21.49 -11.41 9.41
N THR A 310 22.26 -12.09 8.56
CA THR A 310 23.67 -12.44 8.82
C THR A 310 24.68 -11.37 8.36
N LEU A 311 24.21 -10.33 7.65
CA LEU A 311 25.00 -9.15 7.29
C LEU A 311 24.64 -8.02 8.26
N THR A 312 25.59 -7.60 9.08
CA THR A 312 25.41 -6.49 10.05
C THR A 312 24.80 -5.26 9.39
N THR A 313 23.85 -4.60 10.07
CA THR A 313 23.13 -3.39 9.60
C THR A 313 24.03 -2.24 9.18
N ASP A 314 25.30 -2.26 9.60
CA ASP A 314 26.29 -1.21 9.33
C ASP A 314 27.09 -1.44 8.03
N SER A 315 26.86 -2.55 7.33
CA SER A 315 27.56 -2.85 6.09
C SER A 315 26.87 -2.20 4.89
N PRO A 316 27.56 -1.35 4.09
CA PRO A 316 27.00 -0.83 2.84
C PRO A 316 26.66 -1.96 1.84
N TYR A 317 27.18 -3.17 2.06
CA TYR A 317 26.91 -4.37 1.27
C TYR A 317 25.61 -5.09 1.63
N ALA A 318 24.97 -4.79 2.78
CA ALA A 318 23.65 -5.33 3.12
C ALA A 318 22.59 -4.92 2.08
N ALA A 319 22.66 -3.67 1.60
CA ALA A 319 21.79 -3.13 0.55
C ALA A 319 21.98 -3.81 -0.83
N PHE A 320 23.22 -4.19 -1.16
CA PHE A 320 23.55 -4.90 -2.40
C PHE A 320 22.93 -6.30 -2.43
N GLY A 321 22.82 -6.96 -1.27
CA GLY A 321 22.09 -8.22 -1.12
C GLY A 321 20.63 -8.10 -1.59
N PHE A 322 19.89 -7.08 -1.18
CA PHE A 322 18.47 -6.95 -1.51
C PHE A 322 18.15 -6.59 -2.97
N VAL A 323 19.07 -5.98 -3.73
CA VAL A 323 18.87 -5.77 -5.18
C VAL A 323 19.43 -6.94 -5.99
N LEU A 324 20.69 -7.30 -5.72
CA LEU A 324 21.42 -8.25 -6.56
C LEU A 324 20.98 -9.69 -6.29
N PHE A 325 20.61 -10.07 -5.06
CA PHE A 325 20.17 -11.44 -4.78
C PHE A 325 18.80 -11.73 -5.41
N PRO A 326 17.76 -10.89 -5.25
CA PRO A 326 16.51 -11.03 -5.99
C PRO A 326 16.67 -10.96 -7.51
N ALA A 327 17.49 -10.03 -8.03
CA ALA A 327 17.75 -9.93 -9.47
C ALA A 327 18.52 -11.15 -10.01
N SER A 328 19.49 -11.69 -9.25
CA SER A 328 20.26 -12.88 -9.63
C SER A 328 19.42 -14.14 -9.56
N ILE A 329 18.53 -14.25 -8.57
CA ILE A 329 17.56 -15.34 -8.49
C ILE A 329 16.53 -15.23 -9.61
N ALA A 330 16.03 -14.03 -9.90
CA ALA A 330 15.16 -13.79 -11.05
C ALA A 330 15.85 -14.16 -12.37
N ALA A 331 17.13 -13.80 -12.54
CA ALA A 331 17.93 -14.18 -13.70
C ALA A 331 18.21 -15.69 -13.76
N LEU A 332 18.48 -16.33 -12.61
CA LEU A 332 18.65 -17.78 -12.51
C LEU A 332 17.35 -18.51 -12.85
N LEU A 333 16.21 -18.09 -12.30
CA LEU A 333 14.90 -18.62 -12.63
C LEU A 333 14.60 -18.42 -14.11
N ALA A 334 14.88 -17.25 -14.68
CA ALA A 334 14.73 -17.01 -16.11
C ALA A 334 15.60 -17.94 -16.97
N ARG A 335 16.85 -18.21 -16.54
CA ARG A 335 17.77 -19.14 -17.22
C ARG A 335 17.35 -20.60 -17.07
N LEU A 336 16.92 -21.02 -15.88
CA LEU A 336 16.41 -22.36 -15.63
C LEU A 336 15.16 -22.65 -16.46
N VAL A 337 14.31 -21.65 -16.64
CA VAL A 337 13.13 -21.74 -17.53
C VAL A 337 13.54 -21.81 -18.99
N ALA A 338 14.50 -21.00 -19.43
CA ALA A 338 15.04 -21.10 -20.79
C ALA A 338 15.69 -22.47 -21.05
N SER A 339 16.27 -23.11 -20.03
CA SER A 339 16.83 -24.46 -20.12
C SER A 339 15.80 -25.60 -20.06
N GLN A 340 14.53 -25.28 -19.78
CA GLN A 340 13.40 -26.23 -19.76
C GLN A 340 12.64 -26.26 -21.09
N GLU A 341 13.21 -25.76 -22.19
CA GLU A 341 12.79 -26.12 -23.56
C GLU A 341 13.06 -27.61 -23.79
N VAL A 342 12.29 -28.45 -23.10
CA VAL A 342 12.15 -29.88 -23.32
C VAL A 342 11.33 -30.04 -24.59
N ASP A 343 11.80 -30.88 -25.51
CA ASP A 343 11.20 -31.23 -26.80
C ASP A 343 9.78 -30.70 -27.02
N ALA A 344 9.65 -29.73 -27.92
CA ALA A 344 8.40 -29.04 -28.30
C ALA A 344 7.25 -29.95 -28.75
N ASN A 345 7.49 -31.27 -28.81
CA ASN A 345 6.55 -32.31 -29.19
C ASN A 345 5.90 -33.05 -28.00
N ALA A 346 6.40 -32.88 -26.75
CA ALA A 346 5.96 -33.67 -25.60
C ALA A 346 4.98 -32.94 -24.64
N VAL A 347 4.97 -31.61 -24.63
CA VAL A 347 4.15 -30.81 -23.69
C VAL A 347 3.07 -30.05 -24.46
N PRO A 348 1.78 -30.13 -24.04
CA PRO A 348 0.74 -29.32 -24.66
C PRO A 348 1.06 -27.83 -24.55
N ALA A 349 0.93 -27.07 -25.64
CA ALA A 349 1.23 -25.63 -25.71
C ALA A 349 0.52 -24.77 -24.64
N SER A 350 -0.63 -25.23 -24.11
CA SER A 350 -1.34 -24.57 -23.01
C SER A 350 -0.60 -24.68 -21.66
N THR A 351 0.09 -25.80 -21.41
CA THR A 351 0.88 -26.05 -20.21
C THR A 351 2.14 -25.20 -20.22
N GLU A 352 2.87 -25.17 -21.34
CA GLU A 352 4.07 -24.35 -21.54
C GLU A 352 3.77 -22.85 -21.40
N ARG A 353 2.65 -22.39 -21.98
CA ARG A 353 2.16 -21.00 -21.83
C ARG A 353 1.78 -20.65 -20.39
N SER A 354 1.27 -21.61 -19.62
CA SER A 354 0.93 -21.38 -18.20
C SER A 354 2.17 -21.30 -17.32
N GLN A 355 3.17 -22.13 -17.57
CA GLN A 355 4.43 -22.15 -16.84
C GLN A 355 5.23 -20.86 -17.08
N SER A 356 5.43 -20.47 -18.34
CA SER A 356 6.13 -19.22 -18.69
C SER A 356 5.49 -17.97 -18.07
N MET A 357 4.16 -17.94 -17.94
CA MET A 357 3.46 -16.84 -17.29
C MET A 357 3.76 -16.76 -15.78
N ILE A 358 3.72 -17.89 -15.09
CA ILE A 358 3.98 -18.00 -13.65
C ILE A 358 5.39 -17.50 -13.30
N TYR A 359 6.40 -17.93 -14.03
CA TYR A 359 7.78 -17.51 -13.78
C TYR A 359 7.95 -16.00 -13.96
N ARG A 360 7.31 -15.42 -14.98
CA ARG A 360 7.34 -13.96 -15.20
C ARG A 360 6.66 -13.20 -14.06
N HIS A 361 5.60 -13.73 -13.47
CA HIS A 361 5.00 -13.16 -12.25
C HIS A 361 5.93 -13.23 -11.04
N ALA A 362 6.51 -14.40 -10.78
CA ALA A 362 7.44 -14.58 -9.65
C ALA A 362 8.64 -13.66 -9.78
N ILE A 363 9.23 -13.54 -10.97
CA ILE A 363 10.32 -12.62 -11.26
C ILE A 363 9.93 -11.17 -10.98
N ALA A 364 8.75 -10.72 -11.45
CA ALA A 364 8.28 -9.36 -11.21
C ALA A 364 8.07 -9.07 -9.71
N CYS A 365 7.52 -10.02 -8.95
CA CYS A 365 7.34 -9.89 -7.50
C CYS A 365 8.68 -9.84 -6.75
N VAL A 366 9.62 -10.71 -7.12
CA VAL A 366 10.97 -10.77 -6.53
C VAL A 366 11.74 -9.47 -6.79
N ILE A 367 11.69 -8.94 -8.01
CA ILE A 367 12.31 -7.65 -8.35
C ILE A 367 11.66 -6.51 -7.55
N ALA A 368 10.32 -6.43 -7.54
CA ALA A 368 9.60 -5.38 -6.84
C ALA A 368 9.90 -5.39 -5.32
N PHE A 369 9.90 -6.58 -4.70
CA PHE A 369 10.24 -6.70 -3.29
C PHE A 369 11.71 -6.38 -3.02
N GLY A 370 12.63 -6.84 -3.87
CA GLY A 370 14.05 -6.52 -3.73
C GLY A 370 14.30 -5.02 -3.71
N ILE A 371 13.67 -4.27 -4.63
CA ILE A 371 13.73 -2.80 -4.65
C ILE A 371 13.18 -2.21 -3.36
N ILE A 372 11.98 -2.65 -2.91
CA ILE A 372 11.37 -2.17 -1.67
C ILE A 372 12.28 -2.44 -0.47
N ALA A 373 12.82 -3.64 -0.35
CA ALA A 373 13.66 -4.05 0.77
C ALA A 373 14.98 -3.27 0.79
N THR A 374 15.60 -3.03 -0.37
CA THR A 374 16.78 -2.17 -0.46
C THR A 374 16.48 -0.76 0.02
N ILE A 375 15.42 -0.13 -0.50
CA ILE A 375 15.05 1.23 -0.10
C ILE A 375 14.72 1.27 1.40
N ALA A 376 13.99 0.27 1.90
CA ALA A 376 13.65 0.15 3.32
C ALA A 376 14.88 0.07 4.25
N MET A 377 16.01 -0.43 3.75
CA MET A 377 17.24 -0.55 4.54
C MET A 377 18.23 0.59 4.33
N THR A 378 18.30 1.18 3.13
CA THR A 378 19.19 2.33 2.85
C THR A 378 18.57 3.66 3.20
N ALA A 379 17.24 3.75 3.12
CA ALA A 379 16.44 4.94 3.40
C ALA A 379 15.23 4.52 4.24
N PRO A 380 15.42 4.09 5.51
CA PRO A 380 14.32 3.72 6.37
C PRO A 380 13.34 4.88 6.51
N TRP A 381 12.05 4.57 6.38
CA TRP A 381 11.02 5.59 6.44
C TRP A 381 10.85 6.10 7.87
N ASN A 382 10.90 7.42 8.03
CA ASN A 382 10.57 8.14 9.25
C ASN A 382 9.97 9.50 8.91
N VAL A 383 9.10 10.02 9.77
CA VAL A 383 8.55 11.37 9.63
C VAL A 383 9.57 12.37 10.16
N ALA A 384 10.04 13.26 9.28
CA ALA A 384 11.10 14.20 9.60
C ALA A 384 10.60 15.46 10.33
N GLY A 385 11.47 16.02 11.18
CA GLY A 385 11.25 17.28 11.87
C GLY A 385 10.07 17.26 12.84
N ASP A 386 9.48 18.43 13.08
CA ASP A 386 8.42 18.62 14.08
C ASP A 386 7.16 17.78 13.80
N ALA A 387 6.91 17.42 12.54
CA ALA A 387 5.80 16.55 12.15
C ALA A 387 5.90 15.14 12.77
N GLY A 388 7.13 14.67 13.05
CA GLY A 388 7.40 13.37 13.64
C GLY A 388 7.29 13.32 15.16
N LEU A 389 7.24 14.47 15.83
CA LEU A 389 7.11 14.56 17.29
C LEU A 389 5.78 13.99 17.77
N PRO A 390 5.68 13.50 19.02
CA PRO A 390 4.42 12.99 19.54
C PRO A 390 3.29 14.02 19.45
N ALA A 391 2.10 13.51 19.12
CA ALA A 391 0.90 14.30 19.21
C ALA A 391 0.52 14.55 20.68
N ASP A 392 0.10 15.78 20.96
CA ASP A 392 -0.55 16.15 22.21
C ASP A 392 -1.99 16.58 21.90
N LEU A 393 -2.96 15.91 22.52
CA LEU A 393 -4.37 16.21 22.37
C LEU A 393 -4.75 17.57 22.97
N ASN A 394 -4.02 18.00 24.00
CA ASN A 394 -4.30 19.23 24.75
C ASN A 394 -3.57 20.44 24.19
N ALA A 395 -2.54 20.24 23.37
CA ALA A 395 -1.84 21.32 22.69
C ALA A 395 -2.57 21.71 21.40
N MET A 396 -2.90 22.99 21.26
CA MET A 396 -3.06 23.61 19.94
C MET A 396 -1.68 23.84 19.33
N ALA A 397 -0.96 22.75 19.07
CA ALA A 397 0.30 22.85 18.36
C ALA A 397 0.02 23.39 16.95
N PRO A 398 0.77 24.40 16.47
CA PRO A 398 0.63 24.88 15.10
C PRO A 398 0.87 23.73 14.13
N THR A 399 0.11 23.71 13.03
CA THR A 399 0.29 22.75 11.96
C THR A 399 1.75 22.75 11.50
N PRO A 400 2.45 21.59 11.52
CA PRO A 400 3.85 21.53 11.09
C PRO A 400 4.02 22.07 9.67
N ALA A 401 5.14 22.75 9.38
CA ALA A 401 5.40 23.36 8.08
C ALA A 401 5.42 22.35 6.92
N ASN A 402 5.70 21.07 7.20
CA ASN A 402 5.71 19.96 6.25
C ASN A 402 4.49 19.03 6.40
N ALA A 403 3.36 19.52 6.94
CA ALA A 403 2.17 18.70 7.17
C ALA A 403 1.33 18.48 5.90
N HIS A 404 1.89 17.78 4.92
CA HIS A 404 1.14 17.28 3.77
C HIS A 404 0.98 15.76 3.86
N PRO A 405 -0.09 15.20 3.28
CA PRO A 405 -0.27 13.76 3.26
C PRO A 405 0.60 13.11 2.19
N GLU A 406 0.63 11.78 2.23
CA GLU A 406 1.34 10.96 1.24
C GLU A 406 0.83 11.17 -0.19
N TRP A 407 1.70 10.94 -1.18
CA TRP A 407 1.44 11.26 -2.59
C TRP A 407 0.10 10.70 -3.13
N TYR A 408 -0.31 9.51 -2.68
CA TYR A 408 -1.56 8.87 -3.11
C TYR A 408 -2.82 9.48 -2.47
N LEU A 409 -2.68 10.34 -1.45
CA LEU A 409 -3.75 11.14 -0.86
C LEU A 409 -3.72 12.61 -1.32
N MET A 410 -2.68 13.02 -2.06
CA MET A 410 -2.51 14.41 -2.50
C MET A 410 -3.65 14.90 -3.39
N PHE A 411 -4.31 14.02 -4.15
CA PHE A 411 -5.50 14.40 -4.93
C PHE A 411 -6.69 14.80 -4.03
N ALA A 412 -6.86 14.12 -2.89
CA ALA A 412 -7.92 14.48 -1.94
C ALA A 412 -7.55 15.75 -1.18
N TYR A 413 -6.28 15.88 -0.78
CA TYR A 413 -5.75 17.11 -0.17
C TYR A 413 -5.92 18.31 -1.09
N GLY A 414 -5.49 18.22 -2.36
CA GLY A 414 -5.64 19.29 -3.33
C GLY A 414 -7.09 19.71 -3.55
N ALA A 415 -8.04 18.78 -3.48
CA ALA A 415 -9.46 19.12 -3.52
C ALA A 415 -9.88 19.95 -2.29
N VAL A 416 -9.50 19.52 -1.08
CA VAL A 416 -9.85 20.20 0.19
C VAL A 416 -9.14 21.55 0.32
N SER A 417 -7.91 21.67 -0.18
CA SER A 417 -7.15 22.92 -0.13
C SER A 417 -7.62 23.95 -1.16
N ALA A 418 -8.18 23.53 -2.29
CA ALA A 418 -8.59 24.42 -3.37
C ALA A 418 -10.08 24.81 -3.33
N LEU A 419 -10.93 24.04 -2.65
CA LEU A 419 -12.39 24.16 -2.72
C LEU A 419 -13.02 24.11 -1.31
N PRO A 420 -14.24 24.67 -1.13
CA PRO A 420 -15.03 24.44 0.07
C PRO A 420 -15.18 22.94 0.36
N THR A 421 -15.13 22.54 1.63
CA THR A 421 -15.06 21.13 2.09
C THR A 421 -16.15 20.24 1.50
N SER A 422 -17.38 20.72 1.35
CA SER A 422 -18.48 19.96 0.72
C SER A 422 -18.24 19.70 -0.76
N ILE A 423 -17.74 20.69 -1.50
CA ILE A 423 -17.43 20.57 -2.94
C ILE A 423 -16.20 19.70 -3.15
N ALA A 424 -15.18 19.87 -2.30
CA ALA A 424 -13.98 19.04 -2.31
C ALA A 424 -14.31 17.54 -2.18
N LEU A 425 -15.15 17.18 -1.20
CA LEU A 425 -15.60 15.80 -1.01
C LEU A 425 -16.37 15.30 -2.24
N LEU A 426 -17.24 16.12 -2.82
CA LEU A 426 -17.97 15.76 -4.03
C LEU A 426 -17.02 15.50 -5.21
N CYS A 427 -15.98 16.31 -5.40
CA CYS A 427 -14.96 16.10 -6.43
C CYS A 427 -14.20 14.79 -6.24
N VAL A 428 -13.81 14.47 -5.01
CA VAL A 428 -13.14 13.20 -4.66
C VAL A 428 -14.06 12.02 -4.96
N VAL A 429 -15.33 12.09 -4.53
CA VAL A 429 -16.33 11.03 -4.79
C VAL A 429 -16.60 10.90 -6.29
N LEU A 430 -16.65 12.01 -7.02
CA LEU A 430 -16.89 12.03 -8.46
C LEU A 430 -15.82 11.25 -9.23
N VAL A 431 -14.55 11.31 -8.84
CA VAL A 431 -13.48 10.48 -9.44
C VAL A 431 -13.87 9.00 -9.42
N PHE A 432 -14.24 8.49 -8.24
CA PHE A 432 -14.58 7.07 -8.08
C PHE A 432 -15.90 6.71 -8.73
N LEU A 433 -16.88 7.62 -8.74
CA LEU A 433 -18.14 7.42 -9.46
C LEU A 433 -17.95 7.33 -10.97
N LEU A 434 -17.14 8.21 -11.56
CA LEU A 434 -16.81 8.17 -12.98
C LEU A 434 -16.11 6.85 -13.35
N LEU A 435 -15.16 6.41 -12.52
CA LEU A 435 -14.55 5.09 -12.68
C LEU A 435 -15.61 3.97 -12.54
N ALA A 436 -16.48 4.00 -11.53
CA ALA A 436 -17.46 2.95 -11.27
C ALA A 436 -18.54 2.82 -12.35
N VAL A 437 -19.02 3.92 -12.93
CA VAL A 437 -20.08 3.95 -13.97
C VAL A 437 -19.54 3.53 -15.34
N MET A 438 -18.24 3.60 -15.54
CA MET A 438 -17.56 3.30 -16.80
C MET A 438 -18.03 2.00 -17.51
N PRO A 439 -18.21 0.85 -16.84
CA PRO A 439 -18.66 -0.38 -17.49
C PRO A 439 -20.12 -0.32 -17.95
N ILE A 440 -20.95 0.50 -17.31
CA ILE A 440 -22.37 0.68 -17.64
C ILE A 440 -22.49 1.52 -18.91
N ALA A 441 -21.73 2.62 -18.99
CA ALA A 441 -21.70 3.50 -20.17
C ALA A 441 -21.22 2.78 -21.46
N GLY A 442 -20.48 1.68 -21.32
CA GLY A 442 -20.05 0.82 -22.43
C GLY A 442 -21.01 -0.33 -22.80
N ARG A 443 -22.17 -0.48 -22.13
CA ARG A 443 -23.13 -1.57 -22.42
C ARG A 443 -23.92 -1.36 -23.71
N ASP A 444 -24.43 -0.15 -23.93
CA ASP A 444 -25.34 0.13 -25.05
C ASP A 444 -24.62 0.27 -26.39
N ALA A 445 -23.37 0.74 -26.35
CA ALA A 445 -22.62 1.10 -27.55
C ALA A 445 -22.07 -0.12 -28.32
N HIS A 446 -22.06 -1.32 -27.72
CA HIS A 446 -21.63 -2.57 -28.37
C HIS A 446 -22.63 -3.11 -29.42
N ARG A 447 -23.85 -2.54 -29.44
CA ARG A 447 -24.88 -2.80 -30.45
C ARG A 447 -24.71 -1.96 -31.74
N GLU A 448 -23.95 -0.87 -31.70
CA GLU A 448 -23.89 0.14 -32.78
C GLU A 448 -22.46 0.35 -33.37
N GLY A 449 -21.48 -0.48 -33.01
CA GLY A 449 -20.11 -0.40 -33.58
C GLY A 449 -19.26 0.78 -33.11
N GLN A 450 -19.80 1.71 -32.31
CA GLN A 450 -19.09 2.88 -31.75
C GLN A 450 -18.58 2.66 -30.29
N SER A 451 -18.46 1.40 -29.86
CA SER A 451 -18.57 1.00 -28.45
C SER A 451 -17.46 1.36 -27.46
N GLY A 452 -16.26 1.65 -27.95
CA GLY A 452 -15.10 1.87 -27.09
C GLY A 452 -14.96 3.30 -26.56
N ASN A 453 -15.41 4.32 -27.32
CA ASN A 453 -14.96 5.70 -27.06
C ASN A 453 -15.57 6.33 -25.81
N ARG A 454 -16.87 6.18 -25.55
CA ARG A 454 -17.52 6.88 -24.41
C ARG A 454 -17.00 6.41 -23.05
N ALA A 455 -16.93 5.10 -22.83
CA ALA A 455 -16.41 4.54 -21.59
C ALA A 455 -14.94 4.92 -21.37
N ARG A 456 -14.10 4.85 -22.42
CA ARG A 456 -12.69 5.29 -22.34
C ARG A 456 -12.56 6.76 -22.01
N VAL A 457 -13.37 7.63 -22.63
CA VAL A 457 -13.37 9.08 -22.34
C VAL A 457 -13.75 9.36 -20.89
N ILE A 458 -14.79 8.71 -20.36
CA ILE A 458 -15.17 8.86 -18.94
C ILE A 458 -14.02 8.46 -18.01
N GLY A 459 -13.38 7.32 -18.27
CA GLY A 459 -12.23 6.87 -17.47
C GLY A 459 -11.02 7.81 -17.59
N LEU A 460 -10.76 8.36 -18.77
CA LEU A 460 -9.70 9.34 -18.99
C LEU A 460 -9.96 10.65 -18.25
N ILE A 461 -11.21 11.13 -18.23
CA ILE A 461 -11.60 12.30 -17.43
C ILE A 461 -11.35 12.04 -15.95
N ALA A 462 -11.72 10.87 -15.44
CA ALA A 462 -11.47 10.51 -14.05
C ALA A 462 -9.96 10.49 -13.71
N LEU A 463 -9.14 9.91 -14.58
CA LEU A 463 -7.68 9.89 -14.41
C LEU A 463 -7.06 11.28 -14.50
N ALA A 464 -7.52 12.11 -15.44
CA ALA A 464 -7.08 13.49 -15.57
C ALA A 464 -7.43 14.31 -14.33
N LEU A 465 -8.64 14.12 -13.77
CA LEU A 465 -9.07 14.79 -12.54
C LEU A 465 -8.15 14.42 -11.36
N VAL A 466 -7.76 13.14 -11.22
CA VAL A 466 -6.79 12.72 -10.19
C VAL A 466 -5.45 13.45 -10.37
N VAL A 467 -4.92 13.53 -11.59
CA VAL A 467 -3.64 14.20 -11.86
C VAL A 467 -3.72 15.69 -11.54
N VAL A 468 -4.77 16.38 -11.98
CA VAL A 468 -4.95 17.82 -11.74
C VAL A 468 -5.08 18.10 -10.25
N LEU A 469 -5.92 17.36 -9.54
CA LEU A 469 -6.08 17.53 -8.09
C LEU A 469 -4.80 17.20 -7.32
N THR A 470 -4.04 16.19 -7.75
CA THR A 470 -2.72 15.88 -7.16
C THR A 470 -1.74 17.04 -7.33
N ALA A 471 -1.69 17.63 -8.52
CA ALA A 471 -0.84 18.79 -8.78
C ALA A 471 -1.25 20.00 -7.92
N LEU A 472 -2.55 20.26 -7.79
CA LEU A 472 -3.06 21.30 -6.88
C LEU A 472 -2.67 21.03 -5.42
N GLY A 473 -2.70 19.78 -4.99
CA GLY A 473 -2.24 19.38 -3.66
C GLY A 473 -0.79 19.79 -3.43
N TYR A 474 0.10 19.49 -4.38
CA TYR A 474 1.53 19.85 -4.28
C TYR A 474 1.80 21.35 -4.38
N LEU A 475 0.92 22.10 -5.04
CA LEU A 475 1.01 23.57 -5.07
C LEU A 475 0.53 24.23 -3.78
N ALA A 476 -0.32 23.53 -3.02
CA ALA A 476 -0.86 23.98 -1.73
C ALA A 476 -0.04 23.50 -0.52
N SER A 477 0.87 22.54 -0.71
CA SER A 477 1.84 22.07 0.28
C SER A 477 3.14 22.87 0.19
#